data_AF-A0AAV5ZCF6-F1
#
_entry.id   AF-A0AAV5ZCF6-F1
#
_cell.length_a   1.000
_cell.length_b   1.000
_cell.length_c   1.000
_cell.angle_alpha   90.00
_cell.angle_beta   90.00
_cell.angle_gamma   90.00
#
_symmetry.space_group_name_H-M   'P 1'
#
loop_
_entity.id
_entity.type
_entity.pdbx_description
1 polymer ?
#
loop_
_entity_poly.entity_id
_entity_poly.type
_entity_poly.pdbx_seq_one_letter_code
_entity_poly.pdbx_strand_id
1 'polypeptide(L)'
;MPLAARQSVVPRWVPVVIALTLLLAGAILEVAWGQTAPPPGPPTLTPDERAFTERNPERWQRMSPQEQQRALERYRHWRALSPEDRRAARENLQNFRALPPPERARILEDFQRWNELPQARRQELQQAYDRFQRLPPEQRERILERYRALQGLPPEERQRLQENYQRWQRMTPDERTRLRERLRQMSPEERERFRRERHGEGAPR
;
A
#
# COMPACT_ATOMS: atom_id res chain seq x y z
N MET A 1 -2.72 31.39 -22.42
CA MET A 1 -3.17 29.98 -22.46
C MET A 1 -2.15 29.12 -21.71
N PRO A 2 -2.23 28.98 -20.37
CA PRO A 2 -1.30 28.14 -19.64
C PRO A 2 -1.73 26.66 -19.74
N LEU A 3 -0.77 25.81 -20.12
CA LEU A 3 -0.90 24.35 -20.16
C LEU A 3 -1.17 23.82 -18.75
N ALA A 4 -2.37 23.27 -18.53
CA ALA A 4 -2.71 22.60 -17.28
C ALA A 4 -1.76 21.41 -17.06
N ALA A 5 -0.96 21.47 -16.00
CA ALA A 5 -0.09 20.40 -15.57
C ALA A 5 -0.93 19.14 -15.31
N ARG A 6 -0.65 18.07 -16.06
CA ARG A 6 -1.23 16.73 -15.83
C ARG A 6 -0.80 16.25 -14.45
N GLN A 7 -1.71 16.34 -13.48
CA GLN A 7 -1.49 15.80 -12.13
C GLN A 7 -1.32 14.28 -12.24
N SER A 8 -0.18 13.75 -11.82
CA SER A 8 0.09 12.32 -11.77
C SER A 8 -0.82 11.66 -10.71
N VAL A 9 -1.63 10.68 -11.14
CA VAL A 9 -2.73 10.07 -10.35
C VAL A 9 -2.36 8.70 -9.76
N VAL A 10 -1.07 8.32 -9.73
CA VAL A 10 -0.67 7.26 -8.79
C VAL A 10 -0.92 7.85 -7.40
N PRO A 11 -1.73 7.20 -6.53
CA PRO A 11 -1.91 7.67 -5.17
C PRO A 11 -0.52 7.96 -4.59
N ARG A 12 -0.26 9.23 -4.25
CA ARG A 12 1.07 9.71 -3.84
C ARG A 12 1.65 8.91 -2.68
N TRP A 13 0.83 8.14 -1.97
CA TRP A 13 1.23 7.26 -0.88
C TRP A 13 1.78 5.90 -1.31
N VAL A 14 1.51 5.33 -2.50
CA VAL A 14 2.06 4.00 -2.86
C VAL A 14 3.59 4.01 -3.05
N PRO A 15 4.17 4.94 -3.84
CA PRO A 15 5.63 5.08 -3.90
C PRO A 15 6.21 5.63 -2.58
N VAL A 16 5.43 6.37 -1.80
CA VAL A 16 5.87 6.91 -0.49
C VAL A 16 5.85 5.84 0.60
N VAL A 17 4.91 4.90 0.63
CA VAL A 17 4.89 3.77 1.57
C VAL A 17 5.99 2.79 1.22
N ILE A 18 6.25 2.51 -0.07
CA ILE A 18 7.40 1.69 -0.50
C ILE A 18 8.72 2.41 -0.15
N ALA A 19 8.85 3.70 -0.45
CA ALA A 19 10.03 4.49 -0.08
C ALA A 19 10.19 4.65 1.44
N LEU A 20 9.10 4.78 2.22
CA LEU A 20 9.11 4.81 3.69
C LEU A 20 9.39 3.43 4.27
N THR A 21 8.98 2.31 3.67
CA THR A 21 9.44 0.98 4.11
C THR A 21 10.95 0.82 3.90
N LEU A 22 11.49 1.39 2.81
CA LEU A 22 12.92 1.38 2.52
C LEU A 22 13.71 2.40 3.38
N LEU A 23 13.10 3.51 3.80
CA LEU A 23 13.72 4.58 4.63
C LEU A 23 13.43 4.49 6.14
N LEU A 24 12.37 3.81 6.58
CA LEU A 24 11.83 3.83 7.96
C LEU A 24 11.36 2.46 8.49
N ALA A 25 11.87 1.31 8.05
CA ALA A 25 11.63 0.07 8.83
C ALA A 25 12.48 0.01 10.14
N GLY A 26 12.55 1.12 10.86
CA GLY A 26 12.85 1.14 12.29
C GLY A 26 11.55 1.20 13.09
N ALA A 27 10.72 0.14 13.06
CA ALA A 27 9.70 -0.16 14.08
C ALA A 27 9.07 -1.55 13.85
N ILE A 28 9.59 -2.52 14.62
CA ILE A 28 8.96 -3.67 15.31
C ILE A 28 7.80 -4.44 14.63
N LEU A 29 8.03 -5.75 14.42
CA LEU A 29 7.09 -6.79 14.88
C LEU A 29 7.91 -7.98 15.42
N GLU A 30 7.81 -8.20 16.72
CA GLU A 30 8.26 -9.38 17.47
C GLU A 30 7.42 -10.60 17.06
N VAL A 31 8.05 -11.66 16.59
CA VAL A 31 7.52 -13.02 16.71
C VAL A 31 8.66 -13.88 17.24
N ALA A 32 8.62 -14.08 18.56
CA ALA A 32 9.50 -14.99 19.28
C ALA A 32 8.97 -16.42 19.17
N TRP A 33 9.62 -17.27 18.36
CA TRP A 33 9.63 -18.72 18.53
C TRP A 33 11.03 -19.26 18.19
N GLY A 34 11.71 -19.84 19.19
CA GLY A 34 12.67 -20.94 19.00
C GLY A 34 14.12 -20.60 18.68
N GLN A 35 14.96 -20.59 19.73
CA GLN A 35 16.41 -20.85 19.74
C GLN A 35 17.22 -20.50 18.48
N THR A 36 17.90 -19.36 18.50
CA THR A 36 19.11 -19.15 17.70
C THR A 36 20.30 -18.95 18.63
N ALA A 37 21.37 -19.68 18.34
CA ALA A 37 22.65 -19.63 19.04
C ALA A 37 23.13 -18.18 19.29
N PRO A 38 23.96 -17.93 20.32
CA PRO A 38 24.59 -16.63 20.49
C PRO A 38 25.25 -16.21 19.16
N PRO A 39 25.08 -14.95 18.72
CA PRO A 39 25.59 -14.52 17.42
C PRO A 39 27.12 -14.72 17.36
N PRO A 40 27.67 -15.04 16.17
CA PRO A 40 29.11 -14.99 15.97
C PRO A 40 29.64 -13.60 16.37
N GLY A 41 30.90 -13.53 16.79
CA GLY A 41 31.57 -12.32 17.31
C GLY A 41 31.37 -11.05 16.46
N PRO A 42 31.82 -9.87 16.95
CA PRO A 42 31.42 -8.57 16.40
C PRO A 42 31.53 -8.57 14.87
N PRO A 43 30.46 -8.21 14.15
CA PRO A 43 30.45 -8.29 12.69
C PRO A 43 31.68 -7.53 12.18
N THR A 44 32.52 -8.19 11.39
CA THR A 44 33.67 -7.51 10.79
C THR A 44 33.11 -6.46 9.82
N LEU A 45 33.03 -5.22 10.29
CA LEU A 45 32.48 -4.11 9.52
C LEU A 45 33.44 -3.77 8.39
N THR A 46 32.92 -3.71 7.16
CA THR A 46 33.64 -3.15 6.02
C THR A 46 34.00 -1.68 6.29
N PRO A 47 35.02 -1.10 5.60
CA PRO A 47 35.35 0.32 5.77
C PRO A 47 34.14 1.25 5.60
N ASP A 48 33.26 0.97 4.63
CA ASP A 48 32.04 1.73 4.38
C ASP A 48 31.01 1.62 5.52
N GLU A 49 30.91 0.45 6.16
CA GLU A 49 30.02 0.24 7.30
C GLU A 49 30.56 0.91 8.57
N ARG A 50 31.89 0.89 8.77
CA ARG A 50 32.53 1.64 9.86
C ARG A 50 32.23 3.12 9.73
N ALA A 51 32.44 3.70 8.55
CA ALA A 51 32.09 5.11 8.28
C ALA A 51 30.60 5.41 8.54
N PHE A 52 29.70 4.47 8.26
CA PHE A 52 28.28 4.62 8.61
C PHE A 52 28.06 4.69 10.13
N THR A 53 28.68 3.81 10.90
CA THR A 53 28.56 3.79 12.37
C THR A 53 29.20 5.03 13.03
N GLU A 54 30.35 5.46 12.51
CA GLU A 54 31.11 6.63 12.99
C GLU A 54 30.38 7.96 12.74
N ARG A 55 29.40 7.97 11.83
CA ARG A 55 28.57 9.16 11.59
C ARG A 55 27.70 9.53 12.80
N ASN A 56 27.32 8.55 13.63
CA ASN A 56 26.55 8.75 14.86
C ASN A 56 26.93 7.69 15.93
N PRO A 57 28.13 7.79 16.52
CA PRO A 57 28.69 6.73 17.36
C PRO A 57 27.88 6.53 18.65
N GLU A 58 27.38 7.60 19.27
CA GLU A 58 26.53 7.50 20.47
C GLU A 58 25.24 6.72 20.21
N ARG A 59 24.60 6.97 19.06
CA ARG A 59 23.36 6.27 18.69
C ARG A 59 23.63 4.79 18.42
N TRP A 60 24.75 4.48 17.77
CA TRP A 60 25.16 3.11 17.49
C TRP A 60 25.44 2.30 18.76
N GLN A 61 26.13 2.90 19.74
CA GLN A 61 26.44 2.26 21.01
C GLN A 61 25.19 1.98 21.87
N ARG A 62 24.14 2.80 21.75
CA ARG A 62 22.87 2.62 22.48
C ARG A 62 21.96 1.55 21.86
N MET A 63 22.24 1.06 20.65
CA MET A 63 21.45 0.03 20.00
C MET A 63 21.76 -1.37 20.54
N SER A 64 20.74 -2.20 20.69
CA SER A 64 20.92 -3.64 20.91
C SER A 64 21.61 -4.30 19.70
N PRO A 65 22.26 -5.48 19.88
CA PRO A 65 22.92 -6.19 18.77
C PRO A 65 21.99 -6.46 17.57
N GLN A 66 20.71 -6.76 17.83
CA GLN A 66 19.72 -6.95 16.77
C GLN A 66 19.39 -5.65 16.02
N GLU A 67 19.31 -4.51 16.72
CA GLU A 67 19.09 -3.22 16.08
C GLU A 67 20.28 -2.78 15.23
N GLN A 68 21.50 -3.03 15.72
CA GLN A 68 22.74 -2.81 14.98
C GLN A 68 22.75 -3.63 13.68
N GLN A 69 22.41 -4.91 13.76
CA GLN A 69 22.32 -5.80 12.59
C GLN A 69 21.29 -5.26 11.57
N ARG A 70 20.07 -4.92 12.02
CA ARG A 70 19.03 -4.35 11.15
C ARG A 70 19.48 -3.03 10.52
N ALA A 71 20.21 -2.18 11.25
CA ALA A 71 20.73 -0.92 10.73
C ALA A 71 21.79 -1.15 9.62
N LEU A 72 22.67 -2.14 9.79
CA LEU A 72 23.64 -2.53 8.76
C LEU A 72 22.96 -3.12 7.52
N GLU A 73 21.97 -3.99 7.70
CA GLU A 73 21.19 -4.55 6.58
C GLU A 73 20.51 -3.44 5.76
N ARG A 74 19.92 -2.45 6.43
CA ARG A 74 19.35 -1.25 5.78
C ARG A 74 20.41 -0.47 5.02
N TYR A 75 21.56 -0.26 5.65
CA TYR A 75 22.67 0.45 5.02
C TYR A 75 23.15 -0.27 3.76
N ARG A 76 23.34 -1.59 3.83
CA ARG A 76 23.70 -2.42 2.67
C ARG A 76 22.66 -2.31 1.56
N HIS A 77 21.38 -2.41 1.89
CA HIS A 77 20.30 -2.26 0.91
C HIS A 77 20.34 -0.87 0.26
N TRP A 78 20.49 0.19 1.06
CA TRP A 78 20.63 1.55 0.56
C TRP A 78 21.85 1.74 -0.37
N ARG A 79 22.99 1.10 -0.03
CA ARG A 79 24.20 1.12 -0.87
C ARG A 79 24.02 0.35 -2.17
N ALA A 80 23.19 -0.68 -2.18
CA ALA A 80 22.86 -1.48 -3.37
C ALA A 80 21.89 -0.77 -4.33
N LEU A 81 21.18 0.28 -3.90
CA LEU A 81 20.28 1.04 -4.76
C LEU A 81 21.05 1.77 -5.89
N SER A 82 20.46 1.80 -7.08
CA SER A 82 21.01 2.55 -8.22
C SER A 82 21.11 4.05 -7.90
N PRO A 83 21.98 4.81 -8.61
CA PRO A 83 22.04 6.26 -8.44
C PRO A 83 20.68 6.96 -8.66
N GLU A 84 19.86 6.42 -9.57
CA GLU A 84 18.51 6.92 -9.86
C GLU A 84 17.55 6.62 -8.71
N ASP A 85 17.51 5.38 -8.21
CA ASP A 85 16.65 5.02 -7.07
C ASP A 85 17.00 5.82 -5.82
N ARG A 86 18.29 6.04 -5.56
CA ARG A 86 18.72 6.89 -4.44
C ARG A 86 18.30 8.34 -4.62
N ARG A 87 18.22 8.84 -5.85
CA ARG A 87 17.73 10.19 -6.15
C ARG A 87 16.22 10.26 -5.90
N ALA A 88 15.46 9.32 -6.45
CA ALA A 88 14.02 9.24 -6.23
C ALA A 88 13.67 9.13 -4.74
N ALA A 89 14.41 8.33 -3.97
CA ALA A 89 14.21 8.22 -2.51
C ALA A 89 14.46 9.56 -1.78
N ARG A 90 15.50 10.31 -2.16
CA ARG A 90 15.77 11.64 -1.59
C ARG A 90 14.68 12.65 -1.94
N GLU A 91 14.22 12.66 -3.19
CA GLU A 91 13.14 13.54 -3.65
C GLU A 91 11.82 13.22 -2.95
N ASN A 92 11.47 11.93 -2.83
CA ASN A 92 10.30 11.48 -2.08
C ASN A 92 10.33 11.92 -0.62
N LEU A 93 11.49 11.84 0.03
CA LEU A 93 11.66 12.31 1.42
C LEU A 93 11.50 13.83 1.53
N GLN A 94 12.05 14.61 0.58
CA GLN A 94 11.88 16.05 0.54
C GLN A 94 10.41 16.43 0.35
N ASN A 95 9.73 15.79 -0.61
CA ASN A 95 8.31 15.97 -0.86
C ASN A 95 7.48 15.65 0.39
N PHE A 96 7.75 14.52 1.05
CA PHE A 96 7.06 14.15 2.29
C PHE A 96 7.26 15.18 3.41
N ARG A 97 8.47 15.71 3.57
CA ARG A 97 8.76 16.74 4.58
C ARG A 97 8.06 18.06 4.29
N ALA A 98 7.83 18.38 3.02
CA ALA A 98 7.13 19.57 2.56
C ALA A 98 5.59 19.48 2.69
N LEU A 99 5.04 18.29 2.95
CA LEU A 99 3.60 18.12 3.12
C LEU A 99 3.09 18.82 4.40
N PRO A 100 1.86 19.38 4.39
CA PRO A 100 1.21 19.89 5.58
C PRO A 100 1.14 18.84 6.71
N PRO A 101 1.22 19.23 8.00
CA PRO A 101 1.14 18.31 9.13
C PRO A 101 -0.02 17.27 9.08
N PRO A 102 -1.28 17.64 8.74
CA PRO A 102 -2.36 16.65 8.69
C PRO A 102 -2.18 15.62 7.56
N GLU A 103 -1.60 16.01 6.43
CA GLU A 103 -1.33 15.08 5.32
C GLU A 103 -0.20 14.11 5.68
N ARG A 104 0.86 14.63 6.33
CA ARG A 104 1.94 13.78 6.86
C ARG A 104 1.42 12.77 7.86
N ALA A 105 0.55 13.19 8.78
CA ALA A 105 -0.05 12.32 9.78
C ALA A 105 -0.82 11.17 9.14
N ARG A 106 -1.64 11.45 8.11
CA ARG A 106 -2.37 10.43 7.35
C ARG A 106 -1.44 9.41 6.70
N ILE A 107 -0.37 9.87 6.06
CA ILE A 107 0.61 8.96 5.42
C ILE A 107 1.31 8.08 6.47
N LEU A 108 1.64 8.63 7.64
CA LEU A 108 2.24 7.85 8.72
C LEU A 108 1.27 6.81 9.29
N GLU A 109 -0.01 7.16 9.42
CA GLU A 109 -1.06 6.22 9.82
C GLU A 109 -1.26 5.10 8.79
N ASP A 110 -1.31 5.43 7.50
CA ASP A 110 -1.36 4.44 6.41
C ASP A 110 -0.15 3.51 6.43
N PHE A 111 1.03 4.06 6.70
CA PHE A 111 2.27 3.29 6.83
C PHE A 111 2.22 2.33 8.04
N GLN A 112 1.68 2.77 9.18
CA GLN A 112 1.47 1.91 10.34
C GLN A 112 0.52 0.76 10.02
N ARG A 113 -0.65 1.07 9.44
CA ARG A 113 -1.62 0.06 8.98
C ARG A 113 -0.97 -0.96 8.04
N TRP A 114 -0.12 -0.50 7.13
CA TRP A 114 0.62 -1.39 6.22
C TRP A 114 1.58 -2.33 6.95
N ASN A 115 2.30 -1.84 7.97
CA ASN A 115 3.25 -2.65 8.74
C ASN A 115 2.55 -3.72 9.59
N GLU A 116 1.32 -3.45 10.03
CA GLU A 116 0.47 -4.39 10.77
C GLU A 116 -0.15 -5.47 9.87
N LEU A 117 -0.13 -5.29 8.54
CA LEU A 117 -0.66 -6.31 7.63
C LEU A 117 0.14 -7.63 7.74
N PRO A 118 -0.55 -8.78 7.78
CA PRO A 118 0.09 -10.09 7.68
C PRO A 118 0.97 -10.17 6.43
N GLN A 119 2.10 -10.90 6.50
CA GLN A 119 3.05 -11.00 5.40
C GLN A 119 2.40 -11.47 4.09
N ALA A 120 1.51 -12.46 4.15
CA ALA A 120 0.78 -12.95 2.98
C ALA A 120 -0.07 -11.84 2.32
N ARG A 121 -0.71 -10.98 3.12
CA ARG A 121 -1.49 -9.83 2.61
C ARG A 121 -0.59 -8.78 1.97
N ARG A 122 0.57 -8.47 2.58
CA ARG A 122 1.54 -7.56 1.96
C ARG A 122 2.03 -8.08 0.62
N GLN A 123 2.34 -9.38 0.52
CA GLN A 123 2.76 -10.01 -0.72
C GLN A 123 1.66 -9.97 -1.79
N GLU A 124 0.41 -10.26 -1.43
CA GLU A 124 -0.73 -10.17 -2.34
C GLU A 124 -0.89 -8.75 -2.91
N LEU A 125 -0.82 -7.73 -2.05
CA LEU A 125 -0.92 -6.33 -2.45
C LEU A 125 0.26 -5.89 -3.32
N GLN A 126 1.48 -6.32 -2.99
CA GLN A 126 2.66 -6.05 -3.81
C GLN A 126 2.50 -6.65 -5.21
N GLN A 127 2.08 -7.90 -5.33
CA GLN A 127 1.85 -8.54 -6.62
C GLN A 127 0.73 -7.85 -7.41
N ALA A 128 -0.34 -7.41 -6.74
CA ALA A 128 -1.41 -6.64 -7.39
C ALA A 128 -0.89 -5.31 -7.93
N TYR A 129 -0.04 -4.62 -7.18
CA TYR A 129 0.62 -3.40 -7.62
C TYR A 129 1.56 -3.63 -8.80
N ASP A 130 2.37 -4.69 -8.77
CA ASP A 130 3.28 -5.04 -9.87
C ASP A 130 2.50 -5.34 -11.16
N ARG A 131 1.37 -6.07 -11.06
CA ARG A 131 0.46 -6.28 -12.18
C ARG A 131 -0.10 -4.96 -12.71
N PHE A 132 -0.52 -4.05 -11.83
CA PHE A 132 -1.02 -2.74 -12.21
C PHE A 132 0.05 -1.89 -12.94
N GLN A 133 1.30 -1.90 -12.46
CA GLN A 133 2.39 -1.14 -13.09
C GLN A 133 2.72 -1.63 -14.50
N ARG A 134 2.55 -2.93 -14.77
CA ARG A 134 2.77 -3.56 -16.09
C ARG A 134 1.63 -3.31 -17.08
N LEU A 135 0.49 -2.77 -16.64
CA LEU A 135 -0.61 -2.45 -17.55
C LEU A 135 -0.22 -1.30 -18.49
N PRO A 136 -0.72 -1.30 -19.74
CA PRO A 136 -0.59 -0.15 -20.63
C PRO A 136 -1.12 1.14 -19.98
N PRO A 137 -0.52 2.30 -20.27
CA PRO A 137 -0.89 3.58 -19.65
C PRO A 137 -2.39 3.88 -19.69
N GLU A 138 -3.05 3.58 -20.81
CA GLU A 138 -4.49 3.82 -21.00
C GLU A 138 -5.35 2.93 -20.09
N GLN A 139 -4.92 1.69 -19.85
CA GLN A 139 -5.63 0.79 -18.94
C GLN A 139 -5.44 1.22 -17.49
N ARG A 140 -4.23 1.67 -17.13
CA ARG A 140 -3.97 2.24 -15.81
C ARG A 140 -4.84 3.46 -15.56
N GLU A 141 -4.93 4.36 -16.53
CA GLU A 141 -5.75 5.56 -16.41
C GLU A 141 -7.23 5.22 -16.20
N ARG A 142 -7.77 4.29 -16.99
CA ARG A 142 -9.17 3.82 -16.80
C ARG A 142 -9.43 3.26 -15.41
N ILE A 143 -8.47 2.53 -14.83
CA ILE A 143 -8.59 2.01 -13.46
C ILE A 143 -8.57 3.17 -12.46
N LEU A 144 -7.65 4.13 -12.63
CA LEU A 144 -7.53 5.29 -11.75
C LEU A 144 -8.75 6.21 -11.83
N GLU A 145 -9.35 6.40 -13.01
CA GLU A 145 -10.61 7.12 -13.20
C GLU A 145 -11.76 6.46 -12.45
N ARG A 146 -11.91 5.13 -12.58
CA ARG A 146 -12.93 4.38 -11.84
C ARG A 146 -12.72 4.45 -10.33
N TYR A 147 -11.47 4.39 -9.89
CA TYR A 147 -11.13 4.56 -8.49
C TYR A 147 -11.48 5.96 -7.98
N ARG A 148 -11.17 7.01 -8.75
CA ARG A 148 -11.55 8.41 -8.43
C ARG A 148 -13.06 8.57 -8.33
N ALA A 149 -13.81 8.01 -9.28
CA ALA A 149 -15.27 8.02 -9.25
C ALA A 149 -15.80 7.33 -7.99
N LEU A 150 -15.23 6.16 -7.62
CA LEU A 150 -15.60 5.45 -6.40
C LEU A 150 -15.31 6.26 -5.13
N GLN A 151 -14.16 6.93 -5.05
CA GLN A 151 -13.80 7.77 -3.89
C GLN A 151 -14.71 9.00 -3.74
N GLY A 152 -15.25 9.50 -4.85
CA GLY A 152 -16.20 10.61 -4.85
C GLY A 152 -17.63 10.23 -4.45
N LEU A 153 -17.95 8.94 -4.31
CA LEU A 153 -19.29 8.50 -3.91
C LEU A 153 -19.56 8.80 -2.42
N PRO A 154 -20.82 9.09 -2.05
CA PRO A 154 -21.25 9.15 -0.66
C PRO A 154 -20.85 7.89 0.12
N PRO A 155 -20.53 7.99 1.43
CA PRO A 155 -20.18 6.84 2.26
C PRO A 155 -21.18 5.67 2.16
N GLU A 156 -22.47 5.98 2.12
CA GLU A 156 -23.56 5.00 2.04
C GLU A 156 -23.52 4.25 0.71
N GLU A 157 -23.25 4.95 -0.40
CA GLU A 157 -23.10 4.33 -1.71
C GLU A 157 -21.86 3.45 -1.81
N ARG A 158 -20.73 3.89 -1.23
CA ARG A 158 -19.51 3.08 -1.16
C ARG A 158 -19.75 1.80 -0.35
N GLN A 159 -20.44 1.91 0.78
CA GLN A 159 -20.80 0.75 1.60
C GLN A 159 -21.68 -0.23 0.80
N ARG A 160 -22.68 0.27 0.06
CA ARG A 160 -23.52 -0.59 -0.81
C ARG A 160 -22.71 -1.34 -1.84
N LEU A 161 -21.75 -0.67 -2.50
CA LEU A 161 -20.87 -1.32 -3.47
C LEU A 161 -20.00 -2.39 -2.82
N GLN A 162 -19.48 -2.12 -1.61
CA GLN A 162 -18.68 -3.08 -0.86
C GLN A 162 -19.50 -4.33 -0.48
N GLU A 163 -20.72 -4.16 0.02
CA GLU A 163 -21.61 -5.28 0.35
C GLU A 163 -22.00 -6.09 -0.90
N ASN A 164 -22.30 -5.41 -2.01
CA ASN A 164 -22.58 -6.06 -3.29
C ASN A 164 -21.40 -6.90 -3.76
N TYR A 165 -20.18 -6.38 -3.62
CA TYR A 165 -18.97 -7.09 -3.95
C TYR A 165 -18.74 -8.30 -3.04
N GLN A 166 -18.94 -8.17 -1.72
CA GLN A 166 -18.84 -9.29 -0.78
C GLN A 166 -19.87 -10.39 -1.09
N ARG A 167 -21.13 -10.01 -1.38
CA ARG A 167 -22.16 -10.96 -1.83
C ARG A 167 -21.72 -11.69 -3.09
N TRP A 168 -21.21 -10.96 -4.09
CA TRP A 168 -20.70 -11.55 -5.32
C TRP A 168 -19.54 -12.52 -5.08
N GLN A 169 -18.60 -12.17 -4.20
CA GLN A 169 -17.47 -13.03 -3.85
C GLN A 169 -17.90 -14.35 -3.21
N ARG A 170 -18.98 -14.33 -2.40
CA ARG A 170 -19.54 -15.52 -1.76
C ARG A 170 -20.35 -16.42 -2.70
N MET A 171 -20.78 -15.92 -3.86
CA MET A 171 -21.51 -16.72 -4.85
C MET A 171 -20.59 -17.74 -5.54
N THR A 172 -21.13 -18.95 -5.72
CA THR A 172 -20.58 -19.99 -6.59
C THR A 172 -20.59 -19.56 -8.07
N PRO A 173 -19.78 -20.20 -8.93
CA PRO A 173 -19.81 -19.93 -10.38
C PRO A 173 -21.20 -20.06 -11.00
N ASP A 174 -21.98 -21.06 -10.58
CA ASP A 174 -23.35 -21.30 -11.09
C ASP A 174 -24.33 -20.21 -10.65
N GLU A 175 -24.27 -19.79 -9.39
CA GLU A 175 -25.09 -18.68 -8.89
C GLU A 175 -24.77 -17.38 -9.62
N ARG A 176 -23.48 -17.10 -9.90
CA ARG A 176 -23.07 -15.94 -10.70
C ARG A 176 -23.58 -16.02 -12.13
N THR A 177 -23.64 -17.21 -12.72
CA THR A 177 -24.16 -17.41 -14.09
C THR A 177 -25.67 -17.18 -14.13
N ARG A 178 -26.42 -17.81 -13.22
CA ARG A 178 -27.87 -17.61 -13.08
C ARG A 178 -28.23 -16.15 -12.83
N LEU A 179 -27.45 -15.46 -11.97
CA LEU A 179 -27.66 -14.05 -11.71
C LEU A 179 -27.43 -13.19 -12.97
N ARG A 180 -26.37 -13.46 -13.75
CA ARG A 180 -26.10 -12.74 -15.00
C ARG A 180 -27.20 -12.98 -16.04
N GLU A 181 -27.67 -14.21 -16.19
CA GLU A 181 -28.76 -14.57 -17.10
C GLU A 181 -30.06 -13.88 -16.71
N ARG A 182 -30.42 -13.94 -15.42
CA ARG A 182 -31.59 -13.25 -14.87
C ARG A 182 -31.53 -11.75 -15.15
N LEU A 183 -30.38 -11.11 -14.88
CA LEU A 183 -30.21 -9.69 -15.16
C LEU A 183 -30.30 -9.39 -16.66
N ARG A 184 -29.79 -10.26 -17.54
CA ARG A 184 -29.85 -10.08 -19.00
C ARG A 184 -31.30 -10.09 -19.52
N GLN A 185 -32.16 -10.92 -18.93
CA GLN A 185 -33.57 -11.05 -19.31
C GLN A 185 -34.45 -9.92 -18.78
N MET A 186 -34.05 -9.24 -17.70
CA MET A 186 -34.78 -8.09 -17.15
C MET A 186 -34.68 -6.85 -18.04
N SER A 187 -35.79 -6.14 -18.18
CA SER A 187 -35.84 -4.77 -18.70
C SER A 187 -35.10 -3.78 -17.79
N PRO A 188 -34.75 -2.56 -18.27
CA PRO A 188 -34.09 -1.55 -17.45
C PRO A 188 -34.84 -1.24 -16.13
N GLU A 189 -36.16 -1.12 -16.18
CA GLU A 189 -36.99 -0.83 -15.00
C GLU A 189 -37.01 -2.00 -14.00
N GLU A 190 -37.08 -3.24 -14.51
CA GLU A 190 -37.04 -4.44 -13.66
C GLU A 190 -35.68 -4.59 -12.99
N ARG A 191 -34.58 -4.21 -13.66
CA ARG A 191 -33.25 -4.17 -13.04
C ARG A 191 -33.17 -3.14 -11.93
N GLU A 192 -33.78 -1.97 -12.11
CA GLU A 192 -33.83 -0.94 -11.07
C GLU A 192 -34.66 -1.37 -9.86
N ARG A 193 -35.82 -2.00 -10.10
CA ARG A 193 -36.63 -2.62 -9.03
C ARG A 193 -35.84 -3.70 -8.29
N PHE A 194 -35.24 -4.63 -9.03
CA PHE A 194 -34.40 -5.69 -8.46
C PHE A 194 -33.23 -5.12 -7.63
N ARG A 195 -32.60 -4.04 -8.09
CA ARG A 195 -31.55 -3.33 -7.35
C ARG A 195 -32.10 -2.78 -6.03
N ARG A 196 -33.21 -2.03 -6.07
CA ARG A 196 -33.86 -1.45 -4.87
C ARG A 196 -34.28 -2.53 -3.86
N GLU A 197 -34.90 -3.62 -4.32
CA GLU A 197 -35.32 -4.74 -3.48
C GLU A 197 -34.13 -5.44 -2.80
N ARG A 198 -33.05 -5.68 -3.55
CA ARG A 198 -31.81 -6.26 -2.99
C ARG A 198 -31.12 -5.35 -1.98
N HIS A 199 -31.49 -4.09 -1.91
CA HIS A 199 -30.89 -3.07 -1.04
C HIS A 199 -31.82 -2.62 0.08
N GLY A 200 -33.04 -3.18 0.18
CA GLY A 200 -34.00 -2.85 1.23
C GLY A 200 -34.64 -1.45 1.10
N GLU A 201 -34.50 -0.78 -0.04
CA GLU A 201 -35.03 0.58 -0.26
C GLU A 201 -36.48 0.61 -0.77
N GLY A 202 -37.15 -0.55 -0.81
CA GLY A 202 -38.49 -0.73 -1.38
C GLY A 202 -39.55 -1.25 -0.41
N ALA A 203 -39.30 -1.30 0.90
CA ALA A 203 -40.37 -1.56 1.85
C ALA A 203 -41.20 -0.28 2.02
N PRO A 204 -42.50 -0.26 1.65
CA PRO A 204 -43.37 0.81 2.13
C PRO A 204 -43.36 0.74 3.67
N ARG A 205 -43.14 1.88 4.31
CA ARG A 205 -43.43 2.04 5.75
C ARG A 205 -44.93 1.98 5.98
#